data_AF-A0A8T6TR86-F1
#
_entry.id   AF-A0A8T6TR86-F1
#
_cell.length_a   1.000
_cell.length_b   1.000
_cell.length_c   1.000
_cell.angle_alpha   90.00
_cell.angle_beta   90.00
_cell.angle_gamma   90.00
#
_symmetry.space_group_name_H-M   'P 1'
#
loop_
_entity.id
_entity.type
_entity.pdbx_description
1 polymer ?
#
loop_
_entity_poly.entity_id
_entity_poly.type
_entity_poly.pdbx_seq_one_letter_code
_entity_poly.pdbx_strand_id
1 'polypeptide(L)'
;MGAAKKSNNIEPYRLAPAFEKAILYHLVFSRTFWSRIGTAIESDAFADEVSKLVAAAAFAVGQETGTAPGSGTVVIQRIARWMDHGRVNNEQVLDCDELLLELETMDAPGEDDIVSEFLPVVKERRNKQALYLGTKLLANRQDFQPVIDQLVTTERLGEIKRRSGIDVSPATPRLLGMAQNVERLPTWIGELDGLLGGGMQRSMLGTVVGDTGDGKSIFLTHVAGQAVSHGVNTLVATLELSDALWTRRLLANMTGIPIDSLADGSMLGECE
;
A
#
# COMPACT_ATOMS: atom_id res chain seq x y z
N MET A 1 -31.33 5.02 -32.26
CA MET A 1 -30.07 5.39 -32.97
C MET A 1 -28.94 5.29 -31.96
N GLY A 2 -28.23 4.16 -31.95
CA GLY A 2 -27.17 3.89 -30.99
C GLY A 2 -25.91 4.68 -31.32
N ALA A 3 -25.42 5.44 -30.33
CA ALA A 3 -24.11 6.04 -30.40
C ALA A 3 -23.06 4.92 -30.27
N ALA A 4 -22.45 4.55 -31.40
CA ALA A 4 -21.30 3.66 -31.42
C ALA A 4 -20.17 4.30 -30.59
N LYS A 5 -19.78 3.63 -29.49
CA LYS A 5 -18.54 3.90 -28.76
C LYS A 5 -17.40 3.84 -29.77
N LYS A 6 -16.77 4.98 -30.06
CA LYS A 6 -15.49 5.02 -30.77
C LYS A 6 -14.48 4.28 -29.88
N SER A 7 -14.10 3.06 -30.24
CA SER A 7 -12.88 2.46 -29.73
C SER A 7 -11.73 3.31 -30.27
N ASN A 8 -11.14 4.15 -29.42
CA ASN A 8 -9.82 4.69 -29.70
C ASN A 8 -8.90 3.47 -29.76
N ASN A 9 -8.45 3.10 -30.96
CA ASN A 9 -7.58 1.96 -31.15
C ASN A 9 -6.18 2.34 -30.64
N ILE A 10 -5.97 2.12 -29.35
CA ILE A 10 -4.74 2.42 -28.64
C ILE A 10 -3.73 1.32 -28.97
N GLU A 11 -2.55 1.68 -29.49
CA GLU A 11 -1.54 0.66 -29.84
C GLU A 11 -1.05 -0.08 -28.58
N PRO A 12 -0.94 -1.41 -28.60
CA PRO A 12 -0.49 -2.17 -27.44
C PRO A 12 0.99 -1.90 -27.13
N TYR A 13 1.42 -2.19 -25.90
CA TYR A 13 2.81 -2.02 -25.47
C TYR A 13 3.81 -2.97 -26.18
N ARG A 14 3.33 -4.04 -26.85
CA ARG A 14 4.14 -5.06 -27.56
C ARG A 14 5.19 -5.73 -26.66
N LEU A 15 4.76 -6.13 -25.47
CA LEU A 15 5.62 -6.80 -24.49
C LEU A 15 5.57 -8.32 -24.67
N ALA A 16 6.52 -9.03 -24.07
CA ALA A 16 6.45 -10.48 -23.98
C ALA A 16 5.26 -10.89 -23.08
N PRO A 17 4.47 -11.93 -23.43
CA PRO A 17 3.25 -12.28 -22.69
C PRO A 17 3.48 -12.52 -21.18
N ALA A 18 4.56 -13.22 -20.82
CA ALA A 18 4.91 -13.46 -19.41
C ALA A 18 5.25 -12.17 -18.65
N PHE A 19 5.92 -11.22 -19.32
CA PHE A 19 6.27 -9.92 -18.75
C PHE A 19 5.03 -9.04 -18.57
N GLU A 20 4.09 -9.09 -19.51
CA GLU A 20 2.82 -8.39 -19.41
C GLU A 20 1.96 -8.91 -18.25
N LYS A 21 1.92 -10.23 -18.04
CA LYS A 21 1.29 -10.83 -16.84
C LYS A 21 1.98 -10.39 -15.56
N ALA A 22 3.32 -10.33 -15.52
CA ALA A 22 4.05 -9.83 -14.35
C ALA A 22 3.73 -8.36 -14.03
N ILE A 23 3.56 -7.51 -15.05
CA ILE A 23 3.07 -6.13 -14.85
C ILE A 23 1.67 -6.13 -14.26
N LEU A 24 0.78 -6.98 -14.78
CA LEU A 24 -0.61 -7.06 -14.31
C LEU A 24 -0.68 -7.55 -12.86
N TYR A 25 0.16 -8.52 -12.48
CA TYR A 25 0.36 -8.95 -11.10
C TYR A 25 0.71 -7.76 -10.19
N HIS A 26 1.78 -7.03 -10.51
CA HIS A 26 2.22 -5.90 -9.68
C HIS A 26 1.19 -4.76 -9.66
N LEU A 27 0.43 -4.57 -10.75
CA LEU A 27 -0.65 -3.59 -10.81
C LEU A 27 -1.79 -3.91 -9.82
N VAL A 28 -2.12 -5.20 -9.67
CA VAL A 28 -3.20 -5.65 -8.79
C VAL A 28 -2.73 -5.76 -7.33
N PHE A 29 -1.58 -6.37 -7.09
CA PHE A 29 -1.14 -6.77 -5.75
C PHE A 29 -0.13 -5.82 -5.10
N SER A 30 0.69 -5.10 -5.88
CA SER A 30 1.76 -4.25 -5.33
C SER A 30 1.35 -2.78 -5.22
N ARG A 31 1.23 -2.31 -3.97
CA ARG A 31 0.99 -0.88 -3.67
C ARG A 31 2.19 0.00 -4.02
N THR A 32 3.41 -0.52 -3.85
CA THR A 32 4.65 0.20 -4.16
C THR A 32 4.79 0.41 -5.66
N PHE A 33 4.56 -0.63 -6.46
CA PHE A 33 4.52 -0.54 -7.92
C PHE A 33 3.49 0.49 -8.41
N TRP A 34 2.28 0.43 -7.84
CA TRP A 34 1.20 1.36 -8.17
C TRP A 34 1.62 2.82 -7.98
N SER A 35 2.28 3.11 -6.86
CA SER A 35 2.73 4.46 -6.53
C SER A 35 3.86 4.98 -7.42
N ARG A 36 4.69 4.07 -7.97
CA ARG A 36 5.86 4.42 -8.80
C ARG A 36 5.48 4.64 -10.25
N ILE A 37 4.70 3.73 -10.83
CA ILE A 37 4.37 3.75 -12.26
C ILE A 37 2.91 3.39 -12.57
N GLY A 38 2.17 2.77 -11.65
CA GLY A 38 0.81 2.28 -11.89
C GLY A 38 -0.13 3.34 -12.47
N THR A 39 -0.14 4.56 -11.92
CA THR A 39 -1.01 5.65 -12.40
C THR A 39 -0.70 6.13 -13.82
N ALA A 40 0.48 5.80 -14.35
CA ALA A 40 0.90 6.20 -15.68
C ALA A 40 0.56 5.17 -16.77
N ILE A 41 0.23 3.93 -16.39
CA ILE A 41 -0.09 2.84 -17.32
C ILE A 41 -1.48 3.07 -17.93
N GLU A 42 -1.64 2.68 -19.20
CA GLU A 42 -2.93 2.67 -19.90
C GLU A 42 -3.51 1.26 -19.89
N SER A 43 -4.69 1.07 -19.28
CA SER A 43 -5.37 -0.24 -19.26
C SER A 43 -5.69 -0.78 -20.65
N ASP A 44 -5.93 0.10 -21.61
CA ASP A 44 -6.36 -0.29 -22.97
C ASP A 44 -5.17 -0.70 -23.86
N ALA A 45 -3.93 -0.51 -23.40
CA ALA A 45 -2.70 -0.80 -24.13
C ALA A 45 -2.11 -2.20 -23.83
N PHE A 46 -2.80 -3.01 -23.02
CA PHE A 46 -2.51 -4.44 -22.89
C PHE A 46 -2.87 -5.17 -24.19
N ALA A 47 -2.21 -6.27 -24.51
CA ALA A 47 -2.40 -7.03 -25.73
C ALA A 47 -3.74 -7.78 -25.72
N ASP A 48 -4.02 -8.51 -24.65
CA ASP A 48 -5.17 -9.41 -24.52
C ASP A 48 -6.40 -8.68 -23.94
N GLU A 49 -7.60 -8.99 -24.46
CA GLU A 49 -8.85 -8.38 -23.97
C GLU A 49 -9.14 -8.69 -22.50
N VAL A 50 -8.79 -9.89 -22.01
CA VAL A 50 -8.94 -10.28 -20.60
C VAL A 50 -8.00 -9.44 -19.72
N SER A 51 -6.74 -9.29 -20.12
CA SER A 51 -5.75 -8.44 -19.42
C SER A 51 -6.20 -6.98 -19.38
N LYS A 52 -6.78 -6.45 -20.47
CA LYS A 52 -7.37 -5.10 -20.50
C LYS A 52 -8.52 -4.97 -19.50
N LEU A 53 -9.41 -5.94 -19.41
CA LEU A 53 -10.53 -5.93 -18.47
C LEU A 53 -10.06 -5.96 -17.01
N VAL A 54 -9.11 -6.84 -16.68
CA VAL A 54 -8.51 -6.93 -15.34
C VAL A 54 -7.78 -5.63 -14.99
N ALA A 55 -6.96 -5.10 -15.90
CA ALA A 55 -6.28 -3.83 -15.71
C ALA A 55 -7.29 -2.70 -15.50
N ALA A 56 -8.32 -2.58 -16.34
CA ALA A 56 -9.35 -1.56 -16.21
C ALA A 56 -10.09 -1.64 -14.87
N ALA A 57 -10.36 -2.85 -14.38
CA ALA A 57 -11.01 -3.06 -13.09
C ALA A 57 -10.08 -2.67 -11.93
N ALA A 58 -8.79 -3.04 -11.99
CA ALA A 58 -7.78 -2.60 -11.05
C ALA A 58 -7.66 -1.07 -11.01
N PHE A 59 -7.71 -0.42 -12.18
CA PHE A 59 -7.70 1.03 -12.30
C PHE A 59 -8.94 1.70 -11.70
N ALA A 60 -10.13 1.16 -11.95
CA ALA A 60 -11.36 1.68 -11.38
C ALA A 60 -11.32 1.64 -9.85
N VAL A 61 -10.84 0.52 -9.28
CA VAL A 61 -10.65 0.39 -7.83
C VAL A 61 -9.58 1.38 -7.34
N GLY A 62 -8.43 1.46 -8.00
CA GLY A 62 -7.33 2.31 -7.57
C GLY A 62 -7.60 3.82 -7.68
N GLN A 63 -8.47 4.25 -8.60
CA GLN A 63 -8.94 5.63 -8.65
C GLN A 63 -9.88 5.98 -7.48
N GLU A 64 -10.68 5.01 -7.01
CA GLU A 64 -11.59 5.21 -5.88
C GLU A 64 -10.85 5.17 -4.53
N THR A 65 -9.84 4.30 -4.37
CA THR A 65 -9.12 4.10 -3.11
C THR A 65 -7.82 4.90 -3.00
N GLY A 66 -7.28 5.36 -4.13
CA GLY A 66 -5.98 6.04 -4.22
C GLY A 66 -4.77 5.11 -4.22
N THR A 67 -4.96 3.78 -4.16
CA THR A 67 -3.87 2.78 -4.13
C THR A 67 -4.23 1.52 -4.94
N ALA A 68 -3.27 0.62 -5.17
CA ALA A 68 -3.56 -0.69 -5.77
C ALA A 68 -4.70 -1.42 -5.04
N PRO A 69 -5.49 -2.27 -5.75
CA PRO A 69 -6.55 -3.08 -5.15
C PRO A 69 -6.05 -3.96 -3.99
N GLY A 70 -4.87 -4.56 -4.13
CA GLY A 70 -4.23 -5.42 -3.14
C GLY A 70 -4.79 -6.84 -3.04
N SER A 71 -5.81 -7.19 -3.83
CA SER A 71 -6.43 -8.52 -3.84
C SER A 71 -7.15 -8.75 -5.17
N GLY A 72 -6.98 -9.96 -5.75
CA GLY A 72 -7.69 -10.38 -6.94
C GLY A 72 -9.20 -10.44 -6.72
N THR A 73 -9.64 -10.82 -5.51
CA THR A 73 -11.06 -10.87 -5.12
C THR A 73 -11.77 -9.53 -5.27
N VAL A 74 -11.10 -8.41 -4.95
CA VAL A 74 -11.67 -7.07 -5.11
C VAL A 74 -11.82 -6.71 -6.59
N VAL A 75 -10.86 -7.15 -7.42
CA VAL A 75 -10.87 -6.92 -8.87
C VAL A 75 -11.98 -7.74 -9.53
N ILE A 76 -12.10 -9.05 -9.23
CA ILE A 76 -13.16 -9.87 -9.81
C ILE A 76 -14.56 -9.41 -9.37
N GLN A 77 -14.73 -9.00 -8.11
CA GLN A 77 -16.00 -8.42 -7.65
C GLN A 77 -16.36 -7.13 -8.41
N ARG A 78 -15.37 -6.33 -8.81
CA ARG A 78 -15.59 -5.14 -9.65
C ARG A 78 -16.06 -5.54 -11.05
N ILE A 79 -15.48 -6.57 -11.63
CA ILE A 79 -15.85 -7.10 -12.95
C ILE A 79 -17.25 -7.72 -12.91
N ALA A 80 -17.58 -8.47 -11.85
CA ALA A 80 -18.93 -9.00 -11.62
C ALA A 80 -19.98 -7.87 -11.57
N ARG A 81 -19.68 -6.75 -10.89
CA ARG A 81 -20.57 -5.57 -10.91
C ARG A 81 -20.76 -5.00 -12.31
N TRP A 82 -19.75 -5.08 -13.18
CA TRP A 82 -19.89 -4.65 -14.58
C TRP A 82 -20.76 -5.60 -15.40
N MET A 83 -20.77 -6.89 -15.08
CA MET A 83 -21.69 -7.86 -15.66
C MET A 83 -23.14 -7.54 -15.29
N ASP A 84 -23.44 -7.20 -14.04
CA ASP A 84 -24.79 -6.78 -13.61
C ASP A 84 -25.31 -5.55 -14.39
N HIS A 85 -24.39 -4.68 -14.80
CA HIS A 85 -24.68 -3.51 -15.64
C HIS A 85 -24.64 -3.81 -17.15
N GLY A 86 -24.48 -5.06 -17.56
CA GLY A 86 -24.47 -5.49 -18.97
C GLY A 86 -23.24 -5.04 -19.76
N ARG A 87 -22.15 -4.65 -19.08
CA ARG A 87 -20.90 -4.21 -19.72
C ARG A 87 -19.97 -5.38 -20.08
N VAL A 88 -20.07 -6.48 -19.36
CA VAL A 88 -19.22 -7.68 -19.48
C VAL A 88 -20.15 -8.91 -19.47
N ASN A 89 -19.81 -9.97 -20.19
CA ASN A 89 -20.59 -11.21 -20.20
C ASN A 89 -20.03 -12.23 -19.17
N ASN A 90 -20.76 -13.33 -18.93
CA ASN A 90 -20.35 -14.33 -17.94
C ASN A 90 -19.05 -15.05 -18.33
N GLU A 91 -18.81 -15.28 -19.61
CA GLU A 91 -17.58 -15.90 -20.12
C GLU A 91 -16.35 -15.06 -19.79
N GLN A 92 -16.39 -13.75 -20.06
CA GLN A 92 -15.33 -12.81 -19.71
C GLN A 92 -15.07 -12.72 -18.21
N VAL A 93 -16.11 -12.87 -17.37
CA VAL A 93 -15.91 -12.91 -15.90
C VAL A 93 -15.10 -14.15 -15.52
N LEU A 94 -15.46 -15.32 -16.06
CA LEU A 94 -14.74 -16.57 -15.81
C LEU A 94 -13.28 -16.50 -16.30
N ASP A 95 -13.05 -15.97 -17.50
CA ASP A 95 -11.70 -15.79 -18.05
C ASP A 95 -10.85 -14.85 -17.17
N CYS A 96 -11.46 -13.79 -16.63
CA CYS A 96 -10.78 -12.87 -15.71
C CYS A 96 -10.46 -13.53 -14.37
N ASP A 97 -11.35 -14.38 -13.85
CA ASP A 97 -11.14 -15.11 -12.61
C ASP A 97 -9.99 -16.12 -12.75
N GLU A 98 -9.96 -16.87 -13.86
CA GLU A 98 -8.86 -17.78 -14.18
C GLU A 98 -7.52 -17.04 -14.30
N LEU A 99 -7.50 -15.91 -15.01
CA LEU A 99 -6.29 -15.09 -15.10
C LEU A 99 -5.83 -14.58 -13.74
N LEU A 100 -6.74 -14.12 -12.88
CA LEU A 100 -6.38 -13.65 -11.53
C LEU A 100 -5.80 -14.76 -10.66
N LEU A 101 -6.33 -15.98 -10.74
CA LEU A 101 -5.78 -17.16 -10.06
C LEU A 101 -4.38 -17.52 -10.60
N GLU A 102 -4.17 -17.43 -11.91
CA GLU A 102 -2.85 -17.62 -12.51
C GLU A 102 -1.86 -16.57 -12.00
N LEU A 103 -2.27 -15.30 -11.90
CA LEU A 103 -1.43 -14.24 -11.34
C LEU A 103 -1.12 -14.47 -9.86
N GLU A 104 -2.05 -14.96 -9.04
CA GLU A 104 -1.78 -15.24 -7.61
C GLU A 104 -0.78 -16.38 -7.40
N THR A 105 -0.73 -17.33 -8.34
CA THR A 105 0.13 -18.52 -8.26
C THR A 105 1.45 -18.37 -9.00
N MET A 106 1.64 -17.29 -9.76
CA MET A 106 2.86 -17.08 -10.53
C MET A 106 4.04 -16.69 -9.64
N ASP A 107 5.24 -17.15 -10.01
CA ASP A 107 6.50 -16.64 -9.46
C ASP A 107 6.88 -15.36 -10.21
N ALA A 108 6.25 -14.25 -9.81
CA ALA A 108 6.45 -12.97 -10.47
C ALA A 108 7.86 -12.42 -10.22
N PRO A 109 8.56 -11.89 -11.24
CA PRO A 109 9.82 -11.18 -11.05
C PRO A 109 9.68 -10.02 -10.06
N GLY A 110 10.79 -9.64 -9.42
CA GLY A 110 10.82 -8.56 -8.45
C GLY A 110 10.34 -7.23 -9.04
N GLU A 111 9.72 -6.39 -8.21
CA GLU A 111 9.19 -5.09 -8.63
C GLU A 111 10.25 -4.21 -9.31
N ASP A 112 11.47 -4.20 -8.78
CA ASP A 112 12.55 -3.37 -9.32
C ASP A 112 12.99 -3.79 -10.73
N ASP A 113 12.95 -5.09 -11.03
CA ASP A 113 13.26 -5.62 -12.36
C ASP A 113 12.16 -5.26 -13.36
N ILE A 114 10.90 -5.37 -12.94
CA ILE A 114 9.77 -4.97 -13.79
C ILE A 114 9.80 -3.46 -14.05
N VAL A 115 10.03 -2.64 -13.02
CA VAL A 115 10.07 -1.19 -13.16
C VAL A 115 11.25 -0.76 -14.04
N SER A 116 12.42 -1.35 -13.91
CA SER A 116 13.59 -0.95 -14.70
C SER A 116 13.41 -1.18 -16.20
N GLU A 117 12.78 -2.30 -16.59
CA GLU A 117 12.50 -2.64 -17.98
C GLU A 117 11.26 -1.92 -18.54
N PHE A 118 10.21 -1.74 -17.74
CA PHE A 118 8.95 -1.17 -18.23
C PHE A 118 8.91 0.37 -18.19
N LEU A 119 9.64 1.01 -17.27
CA LEU A 119 9.64 2.47 -17.13
C LEU A 119 10.03 3.21 -18.42
N PRO A 120 11.10 2.83 -19.16
CA PRO A 120 11.43 3.48 -20.43
C PRO A 120 10.29 3.43 -21.44
N VAL A 121 9.58 2.31 -21.53
CA VAL A 121 8.43 2.12 -22.44
C VAL A 121 7.29 3.07 -22.08
N VAL A 122 6.96 3.16 -20.79
CA VAL A 122 5.91 4.07 -20.29
C VAL A 122 6.30 5.52 -20.52
N LYS A 123 7.55 5.90 -20.23
CA LYS A 123 8.07 7.26 -20.45
C LYS A 123 8.00 7.66 -21.92
N GLU A 124 8.50 6.82 -22.82
CA GLU A 124 8.47 7.09 -24.26
C GLU A 124 7.04 7.33 -24.76
N ARG A 125 6.10 6.48 -24.31
CA ARG A 125 4.70 6.59 -24.69
C ARG A 125 4.05 7.89 -24.16
N ARG A 126 4.28 8.23 -22.90
CA ARG A 126 3.79 9.48 -22.29
C ARG A 126 4.37 10.71 -22.97
N ASN A 127 5.64 10.67 -23.38
CA ASN A 127 6.26 11.72 -24.16
C ASN A 127 5.62 11.87 -25.55
N LYS A 128 5.34 10.77 -26.25
CA LYS A 128 4.61 10.78 -27.53
C LYS A 128 3.21 11.40 -27.39
N GLN A 129 2.49 11.08 -26.31
CA GLN A 129 1.20 11.69 -26.01
C GLN A 129 1.30 13.19 -25.71
N ALA A 130 2.33 13.62 -24.97
CA ALA A 130 2.57 15.02 -24.67
C ALA A 130 2.84 15.82 -25.96
N LEU A 131 3.62 15.24 -26.88
CA LEU A 131 3.86 15.84 -28.21
C LEU A 131 2.57 15.97 -29.02
N TYR A 132 1.73 14.91 -29.06
CA TYR A 132 0.44 14.96 -29.74
C TYR A 132 -0.53 15.98 -29.10
N LEU A 133 -0.56 16.05 -27.77
CA LEU A 133 -1.31 17.08 -27.06
C LEU A 133 -0.81 18.47 -27.43
N GLY A 134 0.50 18.67 -27.51
CA GLY A 134 1.12 19.93 -27.92
C GLY A 134 0.74 20.36 -29.33
N THR A 135 0.71 19.45 -30.31
CA THR A 135 0.28 19.80 -31.68
C THR A 135 -1.20 20.22 -31.72
N LYS A 136 -2.05 19.56 -30.93
CA LYS A 136 -3.48 19.91 -30.80
C LYS A 136 -3.68 21.27 -30.14
N LEU A 137 -2.92 21.57 -29.07
CA LEU A 137 -2.99 22.86 -28.38
C LEU A 137 -2.46 23.99 -29.27
N LEU A 138 -1.38 23.74 -30.02
CA LEU A 138 -0.84 24.68 -31.01
C LEU A 138 -1.89 25.04 -32.07
N ALA A 139 -2.55 24.02 -32.63
CA ALA A 139 -3.59 24.21 -33.64
C ALA A 139 -4.76 25.08 -33.13
N ASN A 140 -5.10 24.95 -31.85
CA ASN A 140 -6.18 25.69 -31.20
C ASN A 140 -5.73 26.99 -30.53
N ARG A 141 -4.44 27.36 -30.63
CA ARG A 141 -3.82 28.52 -29.94
C ARG A 141 -4.08 28.55 -28.43
N GLN A 142 -4.02 27.39 -27.80
CA GLN A 142 -4.19 27.21 -26.35
C GLN A 142 -2.84 27.20 -25.62
N ASP A 143 -2.90 27.33 -24.29
CA ASP A 143 -1.72 27.28 -23.42
C ASP A 143 -1.07 25.88 -23.43
N PHE A 144 0.26 25.86 -23.42
CA PHE A 144 1.09 24.65 -23.39
C PHE A 144 1.32 24.11 -21.98
N GLN A 145 0.83 24.79 -20.94
CA GLN A 145 0.95 24.32 -19.55
C GLN A 145 0.61 22.83 -19.35
N PRO A 146 -0.47 22.26 -19.96
CA PRO A 146 -0.77 20.83 -19.83
C PRO A 146 0.32 19.90 -20.38
N VAL A 147 1.05 20.34 -21.42
CA VAL A 147 2.16 19.58 -22.02
C VAL A 147 3.35 19.59 -21.07
N ILE A 148 3.68 20.75 -20.50
CA ILE A 148 4.76 20.90 -19.53
C ILE A 148 4.47 20.05 -18.29
N ASP A 149 3.25 20.12 -17.76
CA ASP A 149 2.83 19.33 -16.61
C ASP A 149 2.94 17.83 -16.90
N GLN A 150 2.54 17.40 -18.10
CA GLN A 150 2.68 16.00 -18.52
C GLN A 150 4.15 15.56 -18.64
N LEU A 151 5.04 16.39 -19.18
CA LEU A 151 6.47 16.06 -19.29
C LEU A 151 7.14 15.98 -17.91
N VAL A 152 6.86 16.95 -17.03
CA VAL A 152 7.41 16.96 -15.66
C VAL A 152 6.91 15.75 -14.85
N THR A 153 5.63 15.41 -14.97
CA THR A 153 5.08 14.21 -14.30
C THR A 153 5.66 12.92 -14.88
N THR A 154 5.90 12.87 -16.19
CA THR A 154 6.54 11.72 -16.86
C THR A 154 7.98 11.51 -16.39
N GLU A 155 8.75 12.59 -16.22
CA GLU A 155 10.15 12.46 -15.77
C GLU A 155 10.26 11.89 -14.36
N ARG A 156 9.32 12.25 -13.49
CA ARG A 156 9.23 11.77 -12.11
C ARG A 156 8.74 10.33 -11.97
N LEU A 157 8.31 9.68 -13.05
CA LEU A 157 7.88 8.27 -12.99
C LEU A 157 9.03 7.35 -12.59
N GLY A 158 8.71 6.34 -11.79
CA GLY A 158 9.69 5.37 -11.30
C GLY A 158 10.49 5.83 -10.08
N GLU A 159 10.45 7.13 -9.75
CA GLU A 159 11.00 7.64 -8.51
C GLU A 159 10.24 7.01 -7.34
N ILE A 160 10.95 6.19 -6.55
CA ILE A 160 10.49 5.91 -5.20
C ILE A 160 10.50 7.27 -4.51
N LYS A 161 9.35 7.75 -4.03
CA LYS A 161 9.26 8.94 -3.18
C LYS A 161 10.01 8.73 -1.86
N ARG A 162 11.33 8.59 -1.93
CA ARG A 162 12.25 8.78 -0.82
C ARG A 162 12.45 10.28 -0.77
N ARG A 163 11.78 10.93 0.16
CA ARG A 163 12.00 12.34 0.44
C ARG A 163 13.50 12.51 0.81
N SER A 164 14.33 12.92 -0.15
CA SER A 164 15.80 12.92 -0.05
C SER A 164 16.39 14.24 0.44
N GLY A 165 15.56 15.20 0.83
CA GLY A 165 16.01 16.48 1.36
C GLY A 165 14.91 17.26 2.08
N ILE A 166 15.35 18.19 2.94
CA ILE A 166 14.49 19.15 3.62
C ILE A 166 14.81 20.52 3.01
N ASP A 167 13.82 21.15 2.37
CA ASP A 167 13.94 22.53 1.90
C ASP A 167 13.80 23.48 3.09
N VAL A 168 14.92 24.10 3.50
CA VAL A 168 14.97 25.10 4.57
C VAL A 168 14.88 26.51 3.95
N SER A 169 13.81 26.75 3.19
CA SER A 169 13.47 28.06 2.60
C SER A 169 12.47 28.84 3.48
N PRO A 170 12.11 30.10 3.20
CA PRO A 170 11.12 30.84 3.99
C PRO A 170 9.72 30.19 4.09
N ALA A 171 9.44 29.11 3.35
CA ALA A 171 8.25 28.26 3.50
C ALA A 171 8.33 27.26 4.69
N THR A 172 9.43 27.27 5.45
CA THR A 172 9.71 26.43 6.65
C THR A 172 8.63 26.44 7.75
N PRO A 173 7.78 27.48 7.97
CA PRO A 173 6.78 27.45 9.03
C PRO A 173 5.80 26.26 8.96
N ARG A 174 5.49 25.77 7.75
CA ARG A 174 4.64 24.59 7.57
C ARG A 174 5.31 23.29 8.05
N LEU A 175 6.62 23.15 7.84
CA LEU A 175 7.38 21.97 8.29
C LEU A 175 7.53 21.94 9.81
N LEU A 176 7.75 23.09 10.43
CA LEU A 176 7.80 23.23 11.89
C LEU A 176 6.46 22.85 12.55
N GLY A 177 5.33 23.23 11.95
CA GLY A 177 4.00 22.84 12.43
C GLY A 177 3.73 21.34 12.38
N MET A 178 4.32 20.61 11.43
CA MET A 178 4.18 19.15 11.34
C MET A 178 4.95 18.41 12.45
N ALA A 179 6.05 18.98 12.96
CA ALA A 179 6.81 18.40 14.07
C ALA A 179 6.07 18.49 15.42
N GLN A 180 5.08 19.37 15.56
CA GLN A 180 4.35 19.57 16.81
C GLN A 180 3.19 18.59 17.02
N ASN A 181 2.63 18.03 15.94
CA ASN A 181 1.47 17.13 15.97
C ASN A 181 1.84 15.67 15.67
N VAL A 182 2.98 15.21 16.18
CA VAL A 182 3.36 13.80 16.04
C VAL A 182 2.59 12.97 17.08
N GLU A 183 1.85 11.99 16.59
CA GLU A 183 1.18 10.99 17.41
C GLU A 183 2.19 10.27 18.31
N ARG A 184 1.85 10.08 19.58
CA ARG A 184 2.70 9.42 20.57
C ARG A 184 1.95 8.27 21.22
N LEU A 185 2.65 7.15 21.38
CA LEU A 185 2.20 6.03 22.16
C LEU A 185 2.68 6.24 23.61
N PRO A 186 1.78 6.51 24.57
CA PRO A 186 2.16 6.59 25.97
C PRO A 186 2.77 5.25 26.43
N THR A 187 3.61 5.31 27.45
CA THR A 187 4.10 4.14 28.19
C THR A 187 3.16 3.80 29.33
N TRP A 188 2.22 4.69 29.66
CA TRP A 188 1.29 4.62 30.80
C TRP A 188 1.99 4.64 32.17
N ILE A 189 3.26 5.08 32.18
CA ILE A 189 4.02 5.43 33.37
C ILE A 189 4.15 6.95 33.37
N GLY A 190 3.42 7.64 34.24
CA GLY A 190 3.25 9.10 34.19
C GLY A 190 4.56 9.88 34.22
N GLU A 191 5.52 9.44 35.04
CA GLU A 191 6.85 10.06 35.13
C GLU A 191 7.66 9.87 33.84
N LEU A 192 7.60 8.67 33.25
CA LEU A 192 8.31 8.36 32.02
C LEU A 192 7.69 9.07 30.82
N ASP A 193 6.37 9.11 30.74
CA ASP A 193 5.65 9.86 29.71
C ASP A 193 5.90 11.36 29.83
N GLY A 194 6.02 11.88 31.06
CA GLY A 194 6.45 13.26 31.31
C GLY A 194 7.85 13.55 30.73
N LEU A 195 8.81 12.65 30.95
CA LEU A 195 10.16 12.77 30.39
C LEU A 195 10.20 12.62 28.87
N LEU A 196 9.35 11.76 28.30
CA LEU A 196 9.27 11.52 26.86
C LEU A 196 8.41 12.56 26.12
N GLY A 197 7.71 13.44 26.84
CA GLY A 197 6.83 14.45 26.26
C GLY A 197 5.51 13.86 25.74
N GLY A 198 4.91 12.94 26.49
CA GLY A 198 3.65 12.25 26.15
C GLY A 198 3.84 10.83 25.59
N GLY A 199 5.02 10.24 25.76
CA GLY A 199 5.33 8.89 25.30
C GLY A 199 6.18 8.82 24.02
N MET A 200 6.32 7.60 23.48
CA MET A 200 7.15 7.31 22.31
C MET A 200 6.53 7.86 21.03
N GLN A 201 7.31 8.59 20.23
CA GLN A 201 6.84 9.13 18.96
C GLN A 201 6.58 8.03 17.93
N ARG A 202 5.53 8.19 17.14
CA ARG A 202 5.27 7.34 15.98
C ARG A 202 6.47 7.39 15.01
N SER A 203 6.80 6.22 14.45
CA SER A 203 7.97 6.02 13.57
C SER A 203 9.34 6.16 14.24
N MET A 204 9.41 6.06 15.57
CA MET A 204 10.66 5.98 16.33
C MET A 204 10.97 4.53 16.75
N LEU A 205 12.27 4.20 16.85
CA LEU A 205 12.75 2.97 17.48
C LEU A 205 13.24 3.29 18.91
N GLY A 206 12.55 2.75 19.92
CA GLY A 206 12.97 2.82 21.32
C GLY A 206 13.71 1.55 21.73
N THR A 207 14.84 1.69 22.43
CA THR A 207 15.62 0.56 22.93
C THR A 207 15.70 0.61 24.45
N VAL A 208 15.34 -0.50 25.10
CA VAL A 208 15.46 -0.65 26.55
C VAL A 208 16.66 -1.55 26.85
N VAL A 209 17.64 -1.01 27.57
CA VAL A 209 18.89 -1.70 27.91
C VAL A 209 19.04 -1.76 29.43
N GLY A 210 19.53 -2.89 29.93
CA GLY A 210 19.73 -3.19 31.34
C GLY A 210 20.27 -4.60 31.51
N ASP A 211 20.71 -4.95 32.70
CA ASP A 211 21.24 -6.26 33.04
C ASP A 211 20.13 -7.30 33.23
N THR A 212 20.51 -8.57 33.34
CA THR A 212 19.57 -9.66 33.59
C THR A 212 18.88 -9.46 34.94
N GLY A 213 17.54 -9.42 34.93
CA GLY A 213 16.74 -9.18 36.14
C GLY A 213 16.25 -7.75 36.33
N ASP A 214 16.75 -6.77 35.55
CA ASP A 214 16.37 -5.35 35.67
C ASP A 214 14.95 -5.00 35.19
N GLY A 215 14.14 -6.02 34.89
CA GLY A 215 12.74 -5.81 34.53
C GLY A 215 12.50 -5.33 33.09
N LYS A 216 13.48 -5.44 32.17
CA LYS A 216 13.32 -5.09 30.74
C LYS A 216 12.07 -5.72 30.12
N SER A 217 11.94 -7.04 30.24
CA SER A 217 10.80 -7.78 29.69
C SER A 217 9.50 -7.40 30.39
N ILE A 218 9.54 -7.12 31.70
CA ILE A 218 8.37 -6.68 32.47
C ILE A 218 7.88 -5.31 31.99
N PHE A 219 8.80 -4.37 31.77
CA PHE A 219 8.50 -3.06 31.21
C PHE A 219 7.85 -3.18 29.82
N LEU A 220 8.44 -3.99 28.92
CA LEU A 220 7.89 -4.21 27.59
C LEU A 220 6.51 -4.90 27.64
N THR A 221 6.31 -5.86 28.55
CA THR A 221 4.98 -6.46 28.76
C THR A 221 3.96 -5.43 29.23
N HIS A 222 4.33 -4.52 30.13
CA HIS A 222 3.44 -3.46 30.61
C HIS A 222 2.98 -2.54 29.48
N VAL A 223 3.94 -2.01 28.70
CA VAL A 223 3.62 -1.14 27.55
C VAL A 223 2.72 -1.87 26.55
N ALA A 224 3.01 -3.14 26.25
CA ALA A 224 2.19 -3.94 25.34
C ALA A 224 0.76 -4.18 25.89
N GLY A 225 0.63 -4.55 27.17
CA GLY A 225 -0.66 -4.79 27.81
C GLY A 225 -1.53 -3.54 27.87
N GLN A 226 -0.94 -2.39 28.15
CA GLN A 226 -1.64 -1.11 28.14
C GLN A 226 -2.04 -0.70 26.72
N ALA A 227 -1.16 -0.87 25.73
CA ALA A 227 -1.48 -0.61 24.33
C ALA A 227 -2.69 -1.43 23.86
N VAL A 228 -2.70 -2.74 24.14
CA VAL A 228 -3.83 -3.62 23.83
C VAL A 228 -5.11 -3.17 24.54
N SER A 229 -5.03 -2.84 25.84
CA SER A 229 -6.18 -2.39 26.65
C SER A 229 -6.81 -1.09 26.12
N HIS A 230 -6.05 -0.28 25.38
CA HIS A 230 -6.50 0.96 24.75
C HIS A 230 -6.82 0.79 23.25
N GLY A 231 -6.93 -0.45 22.75
CA GLY A 231 -7.35 -0.74 21.38
C GLY A 231 -6.25 -0.61 20.33
N VAL A 232 -4.98 -0.55 20.73
CA VAL A 232 -3.84 -0.49 19.80
C VAL A 232 -3.45 -1.90 19.37
N ASN A 233 -3.43 -2.14 18.06
CA ASN A 233 -2.93 -3.39 17.51
C ASN A 233 -1.43 -3.54 17.79
N THR A 234 -1.06 -4.55 18.58
CA THR A 234 0.28 -4.70 19.16
C THR A 234 0.86 -6.06 18.81
N LEU A 235 2.07 -6.06 18.24
CA LEU A 235 2.85 -7.28 17.96
C LEU A 235 4.02 -7.39 18.94
N VAL A 236 4.18 -8.56 19.54
CA VAL A 236 5.36 -8.88 20.36
C VAL A 236 6.09 -10.07 19.73
N ALA A 237 7.40 -9.92 19.59
CA ALA A 237 8.30 -11.01 19.26
C ALA A 237 9.30 -11.19 20.41
N THR A 238 9.37 -12.39 20.97
CA THR A 238 10.30 -12.75 22.05
C THR A 238 11.16 -13.92 21.63
N LEU A 239 12.45 -13.88 21.98
CA LEU A 239 13.40 -14.98 21.78
C LEU A 239 13.87 -15.58 23.13
N GLU A 240 13.33 -15.08 24.25
CA GLU A 240 13.78 -15.44 25.60
C GLU A 240 12.74 -16.26 26.36
N LEU A 241 11.45 -15.95 26.17
CA LEU A 241 10.35 -16.52 26.95
C LEU A 241 9.45 -17.38 26.07
N SER A 242 8.86 -18.42 26.66
CA SER A 242 7.79 -19.16 26.01
C SER A 242 6.50 -18.35 25.94
N ASP A 243 5.66 -18.66 24.96
CA ASP A 243 4.36 -18.02 24.74
C ASP A 243 3.46 -18.09 25.99
N ALA A 244 3.47 -19.21 26.71
CA ALA A 244 2.69 -19.40 27.93
C ALA A 244 3.14 -18.43 29.04
N LEU A 245 4.45 -18.29 29.26
CA LEU A 245 4.98 -17.42 30.30
C LEU A 245 4.77 -15.94 29.95
N TRP A 246 4.92 -15.59 28.67
CA TRP A 246 4.60 -14.24 28.19
C TRP A 246 3.11 -13.90 28.39
N THR A 247 2.22 -14.79 27.97
CA THR A 247 0.76 -14.64 28.12
C THR A 247 0.38 -14.48 29.58
N ARG A 248 0.99 -15.25 30.49
CA ARG A 248 0.74 -15.13 31.94
C ARG A 248 1.10 -13.75 32.47
N ARG A 249 2.24 -13.18 32.04
CA ARG A 249 2.66 -11.82 32.44
C ARG A 249 1.71 -10.76 31.89
N LEU A 250 1.28 -10.91 30.64
CA LEU A 250 0.35 -10.00 30.00
C LEU A 250 -1.00 -9.99 30.72
N LEU A 251 -1.58 -11.16 30.96
CA LEU A 251 -2.84 -11.31 31.68
C LEU A 251 -2.75 -10.78 33.11
N ALA A 252 -1.67 -11.08 33.84
CA ALA A 252 -1.46 -10.51 35.18
C ALA A 252 -1.44 -8.97 35.14
N ASN A 253 -0.74 -8.39 34.14
CA ASN A 253 -0.67 -6.94 33.99
C ASN A 253 -2.05 -6.30 33.70
N MET A 254 -2.83 -6.93 32.83
CA MET A 254 -4.14 -6.40 32.40
C MET A 254 -5.24 -6.60 33.46
N THR A 255 -5.23 -7.72 34.17
CA THR A 255 -6.28 -8.07 35.14
C THR A 255 -5.98 -7.61 36.56
N GLY A 256 -4.71 -7.29 36.87
CA GLY A 256 -4.25 -7.03 38.23
C GLY A 256 -4.21 -8.27 39.13
N ILE A 257 -4.50 -9.47 38.59
CA ILE A 257 -4.40 -10.74 39.32
C ILE A 257 -2.90 -11.08 39.48
N PRO A 258 -2.44 -11.45 40.70
CA PRO A 258 -1.06 -11.85 40.92
C PRO A 258 -0.64 -12.98 39.96
N ILE A 259 0.55 -12.86 39.39
CA ILE A 259 1.04 -13.76 38.34
C ILE A 259 1.08 -15.24 38.79
N ASP A 260 1.31 -15.48 40.08
CA ASP A 260 1.36 -16.82 40.66
C ASP A 260 -0.03 -17.43 40.80
N SER A 261 -1.07 -16.62 40.94
CA SER A 261 -2.47 -17.07 40.99
C SER A 261 -3.02 -17.47 39.61
N LEU A 262 -2.35 -17.08 38.53
CA LEU A 262 -2.69 -17.50 37.16
C LEU A 262 -2.08 -18.85 36.77
N ALA A 263 -1.27 -19.47 37.65
CA ALA A 263 -0.64 -20.76 37.38
C ALA A 263 -1.63 -21.92 37.37
N ASP A 264 -2.75 -21.81 38.08
CA ASP A 264 -3.61 -22.95 38.39
C ASP A 264 -4.70 -23.22 37.35
N GLY A 265 -4.82 -22.40 36.30
CA GLY A 265 -5.81 -22.56 35.20
C GLY A 265 -7.29 -22.51 35.63
N SER A 266 -7.57 -22.61 36.93
CA SER A 266 -8.89 -22.69 37.55
C SER A 266 -9.69 -21.38 37.50
N MET A 267 -9.04 -20.29 37.10
CA MET A 267 -9.61 -18.93 37.06
C MET A 267 -9.94 -18.45 35.64
N LEU A 268 -9.48 -19.16 34.60
CA LEU A 268 -9.82 -18.88 33.21
C LEU A 268 -10.91 -19.87 32.82
N GLY A 269 -12.17 -19.46 32.97
CA GLY A 269 -13.29 -20.26 32.46
C GLY A 269 -13.03 -20.64 31.00
N GLU A 270 -13.33 -21.89 30.66
CA GLU A 270 -13.19 -22.43 29.30
C GLU A 270 -13.81 -21.46 28.31
N CYS A 271 -12.97 -20.80 27.52
CA CYS A 271 -13.43 -20.03 26.36
C CYS A 271 -13.58 -21.04 25.22
N GLU A 272 -14.82 -21.49 24.99
CA GLU A 272 -15.22 -22.17 23.75
C GLU A 272 -15.05 -21.26 22.52
#